data_AF-A0A1Q6QZK1-F1
#
_entry.id   AF-A0A1Q6QZK1-F1
#
_cell.length_a   1.000
_cell.length_b   1.000
_cell.length_c   1.000
_cell.angle_alpha   90.00
_cell.angle_beta   90.00
_cell.angle_gamma   90.00
#
_symmetry.space_group_name_H-M   'P 1'
#
loop_
_entity.id
_entity.type
_entity.pdbx_description
1 polymer ?
#
loop_
_entity_poly.entity_id
_entity_poly.type
_entity_poly.pdbx_seq_one_letter_code
_entity_poly.pdbx_strand_id
1 'polypeptide(L)'
;MKDKVMSEKTAKALVVVSAIFLLLVGFGLYKLFEYQGINKDTTSRKIVNYDIKDYVETVPVVFNGYSNVYSKINVSRVTLKDLDNDVIKNFMDEEDKLIEYITTYYNEINNEVENYIPSNEVSSSIKMQINGAILSIYYELDFNLDKNIYSNNIKKYVITTNIDLATGRILSNNDLLKKYNYTRKYIVEKIFDEDLIIGNGQIVIDKNTNISLTKEDIERNKEEYINELITEFDNFINMYIDNKTLVIVYNKSELRNMFFDNEFDSELIVRYLK
;
A
#
# COMPACT_ATOMS: atom_id res chain seq x y z
N MET A 1 65.58 18.94 42.42
CA MET A 1 65.10 19.50 41.14
C MET A 1 64.58 20.90 41.42
N LYS A 2 65.07 21.95 40.74
CA LYS A 2 64.50 23.30 40.85
C LYS A 2 63.30 23.38 39.91
N ASP A 3 62.12 23.62 40.45
CA ASP A 3 60.92 23.89 39.66
C ASP A 3 61.17 25.13 38.80
N LYS A 4 61.21 24.92 37.49
CA LYS A 4 61.37 26.00 36.52
C LYS A 4 60.01 26.69 36.36
N VAL A 5 59.67 27.53 37.34
CA VAL A 5 58.44 28.34 37.32
C VAL A 5 58.49 29.23 36.07
N MET A 6 57.45 29.14 35.24
CA MET A 6 57.35 29.87 33.97
C MET A 6 57.41 31.38 34.23
N SER A 7 58.24 32.11 33.49
CA SER A 7 58.34 33.56 33.64
C SER A 7 57.03 34.24 33.25
N GLU A 8 56.67 35.34 33.92
CA GLU A 8 55.45 36.09 33.64
C GLU A 8 55.36 36.55 32.17
N LYS A 9 56.51 36.85 31.55
CA LYS A 9 56.61 37.20 30.13
C LYS A 9 56.27 36.02 29.22
N THR A 10 56.70 34.81 29.60
CA THR A 10 56.38 33.56 28.90
C THR A 10 54.90 33.21 29.04
N ALA A 11 54.32 33.40 30.24
CA ALA A 11 52.91 33.18 30.49
C ALA A 11 52.02 34.14 29.68
N LYS A 12 52.35 35.44 29.65
CA LYS A 12 51.63 36.43 28.83
C LYS A 12 51.71 36.13 27.33
N ALA A 13 52.89 35.73 26.85
CA ALA A 13 53.06 35.31 25.45
C ALA A 13 52.22 34.06 25.12
N LEU A 14 52.18 33.07 26.03
CA LEU A 14 51.37 31.86 25.85
C LEU A 14 49.88 32.18 25.76
N VAL A 15 49.36 33.06 26.63
CA VAL A 15 47.95 33.49 26.60
C VAL A 15 47.60 34.16 25.26
N VAL A 16 48.46 35.04 24.76
CA VAL A 16 48.24 35.71 23.46
C VAL A 16 48.26 34.71 22.31
N VAL A 17 49.22 33.78 22.31
CA VAL A 17 49.31 32.74 21.26
C VAL A 17 48.09 31.80 21.31
N SER A 18 47.64 31.41 22.51
CA SER A 18 46.43 30.60 22.68
C SER A 18 45.17 31.33 22.18
N ALA A 19 45.06 32.64 22.43
CA ALA A 19 43.95 33.45 21.93
C ALA A 19 43.94 33.55 20.40
N ILE A 20 45.10 33.74 19.77
CA ILE A 20 45.24 33.75 18.30
C ILE A 20 44.88 32.36 17.73
N PHE A 21 45.33 31.29 18.37
CA PHE A 21 45.04 29.93 17.93
C PHE A 21 43.53 29.62 18.01
N LEU A 22 42.85 30.03 19.08
CA LEU A 22 41.40 29.89 19.21
C LEU A 22 40.63 30.66 18.14
N LEU A 23 41.07 31.87 17.79
CA LEU A 23 40.45 32.66 16.72
C LEU A 23 40.64 31.99 15.35
N LEU A 24 41.82 31.43 15.08
CA LEU A 24 42.08 30.71 13.83
C LEU A 24 41.29 29.41 13.73
N VAL A 25 41.16 28.65 14.82
CA VAL A 25 40.31 27.44 14.88
C VAL A 25 38.84 27.82 14.71
N GLY A 26 38.37 28.90 15.35
CA GLY A 26 37.01 29.41 15.18
C GLY A 26 36.73 29.81 13.73
N PHE A 27 37.66 30.50 13.08
CA PHE A 27 37.52 30.88 11.66
C PHE A 27 37.58 29.66 10.73
N GLY A 28 38.45 28.69 11.01
CA GLY A 28 38.54 27.44 10.28
C GLY A 28 37.26 26.61 10.37
N LEU A 29 36.69 26.48 11.57
CA LEU A 29 35.40 25.82 11.79
C LEU A 29 34.25 26.57 11.11
N TYR A 30 34.23 27.91 11.19
CA TYR A 30 33.23 28.72 10.48
C TYR A 30 33.27 28.50 8.97
N LYS A 31 34.47 28.55 8.36
CA LYS A 31 34.69 28.24 6.93
C LYS A 31 34.29 26.81 6.59
N LEU A 32 34.58 25.83 7.46
CA LEU A 32 34.18 24.44 7.28
C LEU A 32 32.65 24.30 7.30
N PHE A 33 31.96 24.99 8.21
CA PHE A 33 30.50 25.01 8.29
C PHE A 33 29.83 25.74 7.11
N GLU A 34 30.43 26.82 6.60
CA GLU A 34 30.01 27.45 5.34
C GLU A 34 30.21 26.52 4.14
N TYR A 35 31.37 25.85 4.05
CA TYR A 35 31.68 24.91 2.97
C TYR A 35 30.76 23.67 2.99
N GLN A 36 30.44 23.18 4.19
CA GLN A 36 29.45 22.11 4.40
C GLN A 36 27.99 22.59 4.25
N GLY A 37 27.77 23.89 4.01
CA GLY A 37 26.45 24.43 3.68
C GLY A 37 25.50 24.58 4.86
N ILE A 38 25.98 24.55 6.11
CA ILE A 38 25.12 24.57 7.32
C ILE A 38 24.36 25.90 7.48
N ASN A 39 24.83 26.99 6.86
CA ASN A 39 24.16 28.30 6.86
C ASN A 39 23.59 28.73 5.49
N LYS A 40 23.62 27.84 4.48
CA LYS A 40 22.82 28.07 3.27
C LYS A 40 21.43 27.54 3.55
N ASP A 41 20.57 28.42 4.04
CA ASP A 41 19.12 28.21 3.93
C ASP A 41 18.74 28.27 2.44
N THR A 42 19.03 27.19 1.72
CA THR A 42 18.45 26.88 0.40
C THR A 42 17.08 26.23 0.55
N THR A 43 16.54 26.20 1.78
CA THR A 43 15.22 25.70 2.12
C THR A 43 14.17 26.81 2.19
N SER A 44 14.19 27.75 1.25
CA SER A 44 12.91 28.15 0.64
C SER A 44 12.42 26.99 -0.23
N ARG A 45 12.23 25.80 0.35
CA ARG A 45 11.42 24.76 -0.29
C ARG A 45 10.06 25.41 -0.39
N LYS A 46 9.72 25.88 -1.59
CA LYS A 46 8.37 26.31 -1.92
C LYS A 46 7.46 25.17 -1.46
N ILE A 47 6.73 25.38 -0.37
CA ILE A 47 5.82 24.37 0.16
C ILE A 47 4.74 24.28 -0.90
N VAL A 48 4.82 23.27 -1.75
CA VAL A 48 3.74 22.95 -2.67
C VAL A 48 2.69 22.27 -1.81
N ASN A 49 1.56 22.95 -1.63
CA ASN A 49 0.41 22.39 -0.95
C ASN A 49 -0.49 21.77 -2.02
N TYR A 50 -0.67 20.46 -1.95
CA TYR A 50 -1.53 19.72 -2.86
C TYR A 50 -2.89 19.51 -2.19
N ASP A 51 -3.98 19.85 -2.86
CA ASP A 51 -5.35 19.56 -2.41
C ASP A 51 -5.91 18.37 -3.19
N ILE A 52 -6.60 17.47 -2.50
CA ILE A 52 -7.21 16.30 -3.13
C ILE A 52 -8.21 16.68 -4.22
N LYS A 53 -8.92 17.80 -4.02
CA LYS A 53 -9.93 18.30 -4.97
C LYS A 53 -9.33 18.78 -6.29
N ASP A 54 -8.04 19.01 -6.35
CA ASP A 54 -7.34 19.40 -7.57
C ASP A 54 -7.06 18.18 -8.46
N TYR A 55 -7.07 16.96 -7.90
CA TYR A 55 -6.68 15.76 -8.63
C TYR A 55 -7.78 14.71 -8.75
N VAL A 56 -8.75 14.71 -7.84
CA VAL A 56 -9.73 13.62 -7.73
C VAL A 56 -11.15 14.15 -7.59
N GLU A 57 -12.05 13.55 -8.37
CA GLU A 57 -13.49 13.69 -8.25
C GLU A 57 -14.15 12.32 -8.20
N THR A 58 -15.31 12.21 -7.55
CA THR A 58 -16.11 10.98 -7.55
C THR A 58 -17.42 11.23 -8.28
N VAL A 59 -17.76 10.32 -9.20
CA VAL A 59 -18.95 10.43 -10.05
C VAL A 59 -19.80 9.17 -9.89
N PRO A 60 -21.10 9.29 -9.55
CA PRO A 60 -21.99 8.13 -9.50
C PRO A 60 -22.10 7.44 -10.86
N VAL A 61 -22.11 6.11 -10.86
CA VAL A 61 -22.33 5.27 -12.04
C VAL A 61 -23.79 4.80 -12.05
N VAL A 62 -24.50 5.09 -13.14
CA VAL A 62 -25.94 4.80 -13.25
C VAL A 62 -26.17 3.55 -14.09
N PHE A 63 -26.83 2.56 -13.49
CA PHE A 63 -27.22 1.30 -14.15
C PHE A 63 -28.73 1.27 -14.37
N ASN A 64 -29.15 1.41 -15.63
CA ASN A 64 -30.57 1.38 -16.00
C ASN A 64 -30.99 -0.05 -16.42
N GLY A 65 -32.11 -0.54 -15.89
CA GLY A 65 -32.67 -1.83 -16.27
C GLY A 65 -32.13 -3.04 -15.50
N TYR A 66 -31.47 -2.82 -14.36
CA TYR A 66 -30.85 -3.87 -13.55
C TYR A 66 -31.70 -4.26 -12.32
N SER A 67 -32.86 -3.63 -12.15
CA SER A 67 -33.71 -3.74 -10.95
C SER A 67 -34.41 -5.09 -10.80
N ASN A 68 -34.39 -5.93 -11.82
CA ASN A 68 -34.83 -7.32 -11.81
C ASN A 68 -33.80 -8.27 -11.16
N VAL A 69 -32.56 -7.83 -10.95
CA VAL A 69 -31.51 -8.62 -10.28
C VAL A 69 -31.02 -7.92 -9.01
N TYR A 70 -30.73 -6.63 -9.10
CA TYR A 70 -30.21 -5.85 -7.98
C TYR A 70 -31.32 -5.08 -7.29
N SER A 71 -31.42 -5.25 -5.96
CA SER A 71 -32.24 -4.39 -5.11
C SER A 71 -31.58 -3.02 -4.90
N LYS A 72 -30.24 -2.95 -4.98
CA LYS A 72 -29.46 -1.72 -4.78
C LYS A 72 -28.15 -1.73 -5.54
N ILE A 73 -27.88 -0.63 -6.25
CA ILE A 73 -26.58 -0.35 -6.87
C ILE A 73 -26.17 1.05 -6.39
N ASN A 74 -25.11 1.11 -5.58
CA ASN A 74 -24.56 2.36 -5.06
C ASN A 74 -23.07 2.45 -5.39
N VAL A 75 -22.77 2.66 -6.66
CA VAL A 75 -21.42 2.65 -7.20
C VAL A 75 -21.07 4.04 -7.71
N SER A 76 -19.94 4.54 -7.28
CA SER A 76 -19.29 5.73 -7.81
C SER A 76 -17.95 5.32 -8.39
N ARG A 77 -17.47 6.09 -9.35
CA ARG A 77 -16.15 5.94 -9.95
C ARG A 77 -15.26 7.14 -9.64
N VAL A 78 -13.96 6.94 -9.73
CA VAL A 78 -12.94 7.95 -9.53
C VAL A 78 -12.58 8.59 -10.87
N THR A 79 -12.66 9.91 -10.94
CA THR A 79 -12.13 10.70 -12.06
C THR A 79 -10.84 11.37 -11.61
N LEU A 80 -9.75 11.10 -12.35
CA LEU A 80 -8.45 11.70 -12.12
C LEU A 80 -8.23 12.85 -13.10
N LYS A 81 -7.79 13.99 -12.58
CA LYS A 81 -7.55 15.23 -13.35
C LYS A 81 -6.19 15.82 -13.00
N ASP A 82 -5.71 16.70 -13.88
CA ASP A 82 -4.41 17.37 -13.76
C ASP A 82 -3.22 16.39 -13.58
N LEU A 83 -3.36 15.21 -14.20
CA LEU A 83 -2.37 14.13 -14.26
C LEU A 83 -2.23 13.66 -15.72
N ASP A 84 -1.06 13.10 -16.05
CA ASP A 84 -0.83 12.51 -17.36
C ASP A 84 -1.73 11.29 -17.57
N ASN A 85 -2.39 11.20 -18.72
CA ASN A 85 -3.26 10.08 -19.08
C ASN A 85 -2.52 8.74 -19.01
N ASP A 86 -1.25 8.69 -19.41
CA ASP A 86 -0.47 7.44 -19.39
C ASP A 86 -0.21 6.95 -17.95
N VAL A 87 -0.20 7.86 -16.98
CA VAL A 87 -0.01 7.57 -15.56
C VAL A 87 -1.29 7.05 -14.91
N ILE A 88 -2.46 7.51 -15.37
CA ILE A 88 -3.74 7.16 -14.74
C ILE A 88 -4.49 6.05 -15.48
N LYS A 89 -4.13 5.77 -16.74
CA LYS A 89 -4.84 4.83 -17.60
C LYS A 89 -5.01 3.45 -16.99
N ASN A 90 -3.94 2.85 -16.45
CA ASN A 90 -4.02 1.49 -15.89
C ASN A 90 -5.05 1.39 -14.76
N PHE A 91 -5.07 2.39 -13.86
CA PHE A 91 -6.03 2.44 -12.78
C PHE A 91 -7.47 2.60 -13.30
N MET A 92 -7.69 3.46 -14.31
CA MET A 92 -9.00 3.65 -14.91
C MET A 92 -9.49 2.38 -15.65
N ASP A 93 -8.60 1.73 -16.41
CA ASP A 93 -8.90 0.48 -17.12
C ASP A 93 -9.23 -0.65 -16.14
N GLU A 94 -8.54 -0.74 -15.00
CA GLU A 94 -8.84 -1.71 -13.95
C GLU A 94 -10.15 -1.37 -13.22
N GLU A 95 -10.42 -0.10 -12.95
CA GLU A 95 -11.70 0.34 -12.36
C GLU A 95 -12.87 -0.01 -13.27
N ASP A 96 -12.75 0.22 -14.58
CA ASP A 96 -13.76 -0.14 -15.58
C ASP A 96 -14.04 -1.65 -15.56
N LYS A 97 -12.99 -2.49 -15.52
CA LYS A 97 -13.14 -3.95 -15.42
C LYS A 97 -13.84 -4.37 -14.13
N LEU A 98 -13.52 -3.74 -13.00
CA LEU A 98 -14.19 -4.05 -11.73
C LEU A 98 -15.68 -3.68 -11.80
N ILE A 99 -16.01 -2.52 -12.36
CA ILE A 99 -17.40 -2.07 -12.54
C ILE A 99 -18.16 -3.00 -13.51
N GLU A 100 -17.49 -3.56 -14.53
CA GLU A 100 -18.06 -4.50 -15.48
C GLU A 100 -18.59 -5.78 -14.82
N TYR A 101 -18.02 -6.21 -13.68
CA TYR A 101 -18.55 -7.37 -12.93
C TYR A 101 -20.01 -7.21 -12.51
N ILE A 102 -20.52 -5.99 -12.36
CA ILE A 102 -21.93 -5.73 -12.09
C ILE A 102 -22.81 -6.30 -13.22
N THR A 103 -22.38 -6.09 -14.46
CA THR A 103 -23.03 -6.63 -15.67
C THR A 103 -22.83 -8.12 -15.79
N THR A 104 -21.66 -8.65 -15.43
CA THR A 104 -21.39 -10.10 -15.45
C THR A 104 -22.36 -10.84 -14.52
N TYR A 105 -22.44 -10.44 -13.24
CA TYR A 105 -23.37 -11.08 -12.29
C TYR A 105 -24.83 -10.83 -12.63
N TYR A 106 -25.16 -9.68 -13.21
CA TYR A 106 -26.50 -9.44 -13.74
C TYR A 106 -26.90 -10.52 -14.75
N ASN A 107 -26.04 -10.76 -15.75
CA ASN A 107 -26.31 -11.72 -16.81
C ASN A 107 -26.36 -13.16 -16.31
N GLU A 108 -25.45 -13.55 -15.40
CA GLU A 108 -25.46 -14.88 -14.78
C GLU A 108 -26.80 -15.15 -14.08
N ILE A 109 -27.21 -14.27 -13.17
CA ILE A 109 -28.43 -14.47 -12.37
C ILE A 109 -29.69 -14.40 -13.25
N ASN A 110 -29.77 -13.42 -14.14
CA ASN A 110 -30.96 -13.22 -14.98
C ASN A 110 -31.19 -14.38 -15.96
N ASN A 111 -30.14 -15.09 -16.36
CA ASN A 111 -30.25 -16.24 -17.26
C ASN A 111 -30.55 -17.55 -16.51
N GLU A 112 -30.17 -17.66 -15.24
CA GLU A 112 -30.32 -18.89 -14.46
C GLU A 112 -31.67 -19.01 -13.73
N VAL A 113 -32.28 -17.88 -13.33
CA VAL A 113 -33.47 -17.90 -12.49
C VAL A 113 -34.64 -17.14 -13.12
N GLU A 114 -35.63 -17.89 -13.61
CA GLU A 114 -36.90 -17.30 -14.05
C GLU A 114 -37.65 -16.65 -12.87
N ASN A 115 -38.20 -15.46 -13.08
CA ASN A 115 -38.96 -14.70 -12.08
C ASN A 115 -38.18 -14.43 -10.78
N TYR A 116 -36.87 -14.19 -10.91
CA TYR A 116 -35.98 -13.86 -9.80
C TYR A 116 -36.51 -12.68 -8.96
N ILE A 117 -36.43 -12.81 -7.64
CA ILE A 117 -36.76 -11.74 -6.69
C ILE A 117 -35.48 -10.97 -6.38
N PRO A 118 -35.35 -9.70 -6.79
CA PRO A 118 -34.12 -8.92 -6.63
C PRO A 118 -33.70 -8.83 -5.17
N SER A 119 -32.52 -9.36 -4.86
CA SER A 119 -31.94 -9.27 -3.50
C SER A 119 -30.46 -8.90 -3.49
N ASN A 120 -29.82 -8.83 -4.66
CA ASN A 120 -28.39 -8.53 -4.78
C ASN A 120 -28.13 -7.03 -4.53
N GLU A 121 -27.05 -6.72 -3.84
CA GLU A 121 -26.58 -5.37 -3.63
C GLU A 121 -25.13 -5.22 -4.07
N VAL A 122 -24.78 -4.07 -4.62
CA VAL A 122 -23.39 -3.69 -4.86
C VAL A 122 -23.13 -2.25 -4.42
N SER A 123 -22.00 -2.03 -3.78
CA SER A 123 -21.56 -0.69 -3.40
C SER A 123 -20.08 -0.46 -3.60
N SER A 124 -19.71 0.78 -3.92
CA SER A 124 -18.30 1.21 -3.98
C SER A 124 -17.88 1.89 -2.68
N SER A 125 -16.67 1.61 -2.20
CA SER A 125 -16.01 2.36 -1.14
C SER A 125 -14.72 2.98 -1.68
N ILE A 126 -14.60 4.31 -1.57
CA ILE A 126 -13.48 5.07 -2.11
C ILE A 126 -12.81 5.81 -0.96
N LYS A 127 -11.51 5.56 -0.76
CA LYS A 127 -10.68 6.35 0.14
C LYS A 127 -9.60 7.04 -0.68
N MET A 128 -9.34 8.30 -0.34
CA MET A 128 -8.35 9.10 -1.04
C MET A 128 -7.68 10.05 -0.06
N GLN A 129 -6.37 10.23 -0.20
CA GLN A 129 -5.65 11.23 0.57
C GLN A 129 -4.41 11.71 -0.15
N ILE A 130 -3.87 12.81 0.37
CA ILE A 130 -2.53 13.26 0.04
C ILE A 130 -1.65 13.23 1.29
N ASN A 131 -0.52 12.53 1.20
CA ASN A 131 0.51 12.51 2.24
C ASN A 131 1.83 13.05 1.68
N GLY A 132 2.12 14.32 1.96
CA GLY A 132 3.23 15.04 1.34
C GLY A 132 2.91 15.30 -0.13
N ALA A 133 3.68 14.71 -1.04
CA ALA A 133 3.43 14.78 -2.48
C ALA A 133 2.77 13.52 -3.03
N ILE A 134 2.35 12.57 -2.19
CA ILE A 134 1.78 11.30 -2.66
C ILE A 134 0.27 11.36 -2.60
N LEU A 135 -0.37 11.34 -3.76
CA LEU A 135 -1.79 11.01 -3.89
C LEU A 135 -1.94 9.50 -3.76
N SER A 136 -2.79 9.06 -2.83
CA SER A 136 -3.07 7.64 -2.62
C SER A 136 -4.57 7.40 -2.69
N ILE A 137 -4.97 6.41 -3.47
CA ILE A 137 -6.37 6.08 -3.76
C ILE A 137 -6.57 4.59 -3.53
N TYR A 138 -7.64 4.28 -2.81
CA TYR A 138 -8.17 2.95 -2.61
C TYR A 138 -9.60 2.92 -3.15
N TYR A 139 -9.88 1.92 -3.97
CA TYR A 139 -11.20 1.68 -4.54
C TYR A 139 -11.59 0.22 -4.27
N GLU A 140 -12.75 0.03 -3.65
CA GLU A 140 -13.34 -1.28 -3.38
C GLU A 140 -14.74 -1.36 -3.98
N LEU A 141 -15.06 -2.47 -4.64
CA LEU A 141 -16.42 -2.91 -4.89
C LEU A 141 -16.78 -4.06 -3.96
N ASP A 142 -17.88 -3.88 -3.23
CA ASP A 142 -18.44 -4.86 -2.31
C ASP A 142 -19.79 -5.34 -2.86
N PHE A 143 -19.82 -6.61 -3.26
CA PHE A 143 -21.01 -7.31 -3.73
C PHE A 143 -21.57 -8.16 -2.61
N ASN A 144 -22.87 -8.02 -2.37
CA ASN A 144 -23.66 -8.95 -1.58
C ASN A 144 -24.67 -9.62 -2.51
N LEU A 145 -24.32 -10.80 -2.99
CA LEU A 145 -25.10 -11.58 -3.93
C LEU A 145 -26.06 -12.52 -3.18
N ASP A 146 -27.00 -13.12 -3.92
CA ASP A 146 -27.93 -14.10 -3.38
C ASP A 146 -27.20 -15.38 -2.96
N LYS A 147 -27.26 -15.67 -1.67
CA LYS A 147 -26.66 -16.87 -1.07
C LYS A 147 -27.27 -18.19 -1.56
N ASN A 148 -28.46 -18.16 -2.16
CA ASN A 148 -29.09 -19.36 -2.72
C ASN A 148 -28.53 -19.68 -4.12
N ILE A 149 -27.85 -18.71 -4.76
CA ILE A 149 -27.21 -18.87 -6.07
C ILE A 149 -25.70 -19.06 -5.88
N TYR A 150 -25.08 -18.21 -5.05
CA TYR A 150 -23.64 -18.25 -4.79
C TYR A 150 -23.35 -18.75 -3.37
N SER A 151 -22.56 -19.81 -3.23
CA SER A 151 -22.06 -20.26 -1.91
C SER A 151 -21.17 -19.19 -1.26
N ASN A 152 -20.29 -18.57 -2.06
CA ASN A 152 -19.49 -17.41 -1.71
C ASN A 152 -20.14 -16.14 -2.29
N ASN A 153 -21.19 -15.68 -1.60
CA ASN A 153 -22.06 -14.60 -2.05
C ASN A 153 -21.54 -13.20 -1.73
N ILE A 154 -20.59 -13.07 -0.80
CA ILE A 154 -19.91 -11.81 -0.53
C ILE A 154 -18.64 -11.77 -1.37
N LYS A 155 -18.54 -10.81 -2.30
CA LYS A 155 -17.37 -10.65 -3.16
C LYS A 155 -16.83 -9.24 -3.06
N LYS A 156 -15.55 -9.11 -2.75
CA LYS A 156 -14.86 -7.83 -2.60
C LYS A 156 -13.73 -7.76 -3.60
N TYR A 157 -13.70 -6.69 -4.38
CA TYR A 157 -12.65 -6.41 -5.34
C TYR A 157 -11.98 -5.09 -5.00
N VAL A 158 -10.65 -5.06 -5.02
CA VAL A 158 -9.87 -3.90 -4.62
C VAL A 158 -8.82 -3.58 -5.66
N ILE A 159 -8.71 -2.29 -5.96
CA ILE A 159 -7.56 -1.72 -6.67
C ILE A 159 -7.05 -0.51 -5.91
N THR A 160 -5.77 -0.25 -6.05
CA THR A 160 -5.10 0.90 -5.43
C THR A 160 -4.21 1.60 -6.44
N THR A 161 -4.07 2.92 -6.31
CA THR A 161 -3.04 3.67 -7.03
C THR A 161 -2.38 4.70 -6.14
N ASN A 162 -1.09 4.89 -6.34
CA ASN A 162 -0.27 5.81 -5.57
C ASN A 162 0.57 6.62 -6.55
N ILE A 163 0.44 7.94 -6.54
CA ILE A 163 1.06 8.83 -7.52
C ILE A 163 1.88 9.87 -6.77
N ASP A 164 3.17 9.96 -7.10
CA ASP A 164 4.01 11.09 -6.70
C ASP A 164 3.68 12.29 -7.56
N LEU A 165 2.94 13.24 -7.00
CA LEU A 165 2.48 14.47 -7.63
C LEU A 165 3.64 15.41 -8.00
N ALA A 166 4.80 15.29 -7.36
CA ALA A 166 5.96 16.12 -7.68
C ALA A 166 6.64 15.66 -8.98
N THR A 167 6.60 14.36 -9.27
CA THR A 167 7.22 13.78 -10.47
C THR A 167 6.22 13.31 -11.52
N GLY A 168 4.92 13.26 -11.18
CA GLY A 168 3.88 12.67 -12.02
C GLY A 168 4.06 11.17 -12.25
N ARG A 169 4.63 10.42 -11.29
CA ARG A 169 4.98 9.00 -11.47
C ARG A 169 4.15 8.12 -10.55
N ILE A 170 3.66 6.97 -11.06
CA ILE A 170 3.08 5.92 -10.22
C ILE A 170 4.17 5.33 -9.31
N LEU A 171 3.87 5.21 -8.02
CA LEU A 171 4.71 4.54 -7.04
C LEU A 171 4.37 3.06 -6.99
N SER A 172 5.39 2.23 -7.14
CA SER A 172 5.28 0.78 -6.93
C SER A 172 5.14 0.46 -5.45
N ASN A 173 4.70 -0.77 -5.15
CA ASN A 173 4.74 -1.32 -3.79
C ASN A 173 6.15 -1.21 -3.17
N ASN A 174 7.22 -1.38 -3.95
CA ASN A 174 8.59 -1.23 -3.47
C ASN A 174 8.94 0.22 -3.11
N ASP A 175 8.45 1.20 -3.86
CA ASP A 175 8.64 2.62 -3.52
C ASP A 175 7.95 2.94 -2.17
N LEU A 176 6.73 2.43 -1.96
CA LEU A 176 5.98 2.60 -0.72
C LEU A 176 6.65 1.91 0.46
N LEU A 177 7.01 0.63 0.33
CA LEU A 177 7.72 -0.11 1.38
C LEU A 177 9.02 0.59 1.76
N LYS A 178 9.80 1.07 0.78
CA LYS A 178 11.04 1.81 1.02
C LYS A 178 10.79 3.13 1.77
N LYS A 179 9.75 3.88 1.42
CA LYS A 179 9.37 5.12 2.13
C LYS A 179 9.07 4.87 3.61
N TYR A 180 8.49 3.73 3.93
CA TYR A 180 8.09 3.34 5.28
C TYR A 180 9.07 2.39 5.98
N ASN A 181 10.25 2.14 5.40
CA ASN A 181 11.29 1.26 5.93
C ASN A 181 10.85 -0.20 6.15
N TYR A 182 9.99 -0.72 5.29
CA TYR A 182 9.62 -2.14 5.26
C TYR A 182 10.27 -2.87 4.09
N THR A 183 10.30 -4.19 4.19
CA THR A 183 10.73 -5.09 3.11
C THR A 183 9.60 -6.05 2.74
N ARG A 184 9.58 -6.56 1.51
CA ARG A 184 8.63 -7.61 1.10
C ARG A 184 8.73 -8.82 2.02
N LYS A 185 9.96 -9.26 2.33
CA LYS A 185 10.21 -10.40 3.22
C LYS A 185 9.52 -10.24 4.58
N TYR A 186 9.67 -9.07 5.22
CA TYR A 186 9.01 -8.80 6.50
C TYR A 186 7.47 -8.90 6.43
N ILE A 187 6.88 -8.37 5.36
CA ILE A 187 5.42 -8.43 5.15
C ILE A 187 4.98 -9.87 4.92
N VAL A 188 5.65 -10.57 4.01
CA VAL A 188 5.33 -11.95 3.62
C VAL A 188 5.47 -12.92 4.79
N GLU A 189 6.51 -12.78 5.62
CA GLU A 189 6.67 -13.60 6.83
C GLU A 189 5.46 -13.49 7.76
N LYS A 190 4.93 -12.27 7.96
CA LYS A 190 3.70 -12.08 8.73
C LYS A 190 2.48 -12.68 8.08
N ILE A 191 2.31 -12.49 6.77
CA ILE A 191 1.18 -13.05 6.02
C ILE A 191 1.20 -14.58 6.08
N PHE A 192 2.39 -15.19 5.97
CA PHE A 192 2.55 -16.62 6.12
C PHE A 192 2.06 -17.10 7.50
N ASP A 193 2.58 -16.48 8.56
CA ASP A 193 2.30 -16.90 9.94
C ASP A 193 0.85 -16.59 10.38
N GLU A 194 0.19 -15.59 9.78
CA GLU A 194 -1.14 -15.14 10.20
C GLU A 194 -2.28 -15.65 9.29
N ASP A 195 -2.03 -15.82 7.99
CA ASP A 195 -3.09 -16.07 7.00
C ASP A 195 -2.88 -17.27 6.09
N LEU A 196 -1.64 -17.62 5.75
CA LEU A 196 -1.38 -18.83 4.95
C LEU A 196 -1.43 -20.10 5.81
N ILE A 197 -0.82 -20.04 7.01
CA ILE A 197 -0.77 -21.19 7.90
C ILE A 197 -2.19 -21.63 8.32
N ILE A 198 -2.36 -22.94 8.44
CA ILE A 198 -3.63 -23.55 8.81
C ILE A 198 -3.67 -23.93 10.29
N GLY A 199 -4.88 -24.10 10.82
CA GLY A 199 -5.09 -24.53 12.21
C GLY A 199 -4.70 -25.99 12.44
N ASN A 200 -4.46 -26.35 13.70
CA ASN A 200 -4.17 -27.73 14.08
C ASN A 200 -5.34 -28.66 13.72
N GLY A 201 -5.03 -29.79 13.08
CA GLY A 201 -6.02 -30.77 12.63
C GLY A 201 -6.72 -30.42 11.31
N GLN A 202 -6.44 -29.25 10.72
CA GLN A 202 -6.86 -28.95 9.35
C GLN A 202 -5.93 -29.62 8.35
N ILE A 203 -6.50 -29.96 7.19
CA ILE A 203 -5.79 -30.53 6.05
C ILE A 203 -6.13 -29.68 4.83
N VAL A 204 -5.11 -29.31 4.07
CA VAL A 204 -5.26 -28.67 2.76
C VAL A 204 -4.70 -29.57 1.67
N ILE A 205 -5.09 -29.35 0.42
CA ILE A 205 -4.58 -30.09 -0.74
C ILE A 205 -3.63 -29.16 -1.47
N ASP A 206 -2.37 -29.57 -1.61
CA ASP A 206 -1.40 -28.85 -2.43
C ASP A 206 -1.87 -28.80 -3.89
N LYS A 207 -1.93 -27.59 -4.46
CA LYS A 207 -2.48 -27.35 -5.79
C LYS A 207 -1.68 -27.97 -6.92
N ASN A 208 -0.38 -28.15 -6.73
CA ASN A 208 0.52 -28.63 -7.78
C ASN A 208 0.69 -30.14 -7.74
N THR A 209 0.65 -30.74 -6.55
CA THR A 209 0.94 -32.15 -6.33
C THR A 209 -0.27 -32.99 -5.97
N ASN A 210 -1.41 -32.37 -5.62
CA ASN A 210 -2.61 -33.01 -5.09
C ASN A 210 -2.39 -33.81 -3.80
N ILE A 211 -1.35 -33.48 -3.04
CA ILE A 211 -1.01 -34.14 -1.78
C ILE A 211 -1.71 -33.41 -0.62
N SER A 212 -2.29 -34.18 0.31
CA SER A 212 -2.78 -33.64 1.57
C SER A 212 -1.64 -33.14 2.45
N LEU A 213 -1.70 -31.87 2.85
CA LEU A 213 -0.74 -31.23 3.73
C LEU A 213 -1.37 -30.95 5.09
N THR A 214 -0.60 -31.23 6.14
CA THR A 214 -0.89 -30.79 7.51
C THR A 214 -0.18 -29.47 7.80
N LYS A 215 -0.49 -28.86 8.95
CA LYS A 215 0.23 -27.67 9.44
C LYS A 215 1.75 -27.90 9.52
N GLU A 216 2.18 -29.05 10.02
CA GLU A 216 3.61 -29.38 10.18
C GLU A 216 4.32 -29.48 8.83
N ASP A 217 3.63 -29.98 7.80
CA ASP A 217 4.17 -30.05 6.45
C ASP A 217 4.40 -28.64 5.86
N ILE A 218 3.44 -27.73 6.07
CA ILE A 218 3.52 -26.34 5.62
C ILE A 218 4.64 -25.59 6.37
N GLU A 219 4.72 -25.75 7.69
CA GLU A 219 5.78 -25.14 8.52
C GLU A 219 7.18 -25.62 8.13
N ARG A 220 7.34 -26.91 7.83
CA ARG A 220 8.62 -27.48 7.38
C ARG A 220 9.10 -26.86 6.06
N ASN A 221 8.18 -26.46 5.19
CA ASN A 221 8.47 -25.86 3.88
C ASN A 221 8.31 -24.33 3.88
N LYS A 222 8.27 -23.67 5.05
CA LYS A 222 8.01 -22.22 5.19
C LYS A 222 8.81 -21.34 4.23
N GLU A 223 10.10 -21.58 4.05
CA GLU A 223 10.94 -20.75 3.19
C GLU A 223 10.54 -20.82 1.70
N GLU A 224 10.01 -21.95 1.24
CA GLU A 224 9.52 -22.10 -0.14
C GLU A 224 8.31 -21.22 -0.37
N TYR A 225 7.31 -21.29 0.52
CA TYR A 225 6.14 -20.43 0.48
C TYR A 225 6.50 -18.95 0.57
N ILE A 226 7.43 -18.57 1.46
CA ILE A 226 7.88 -17.18 1.59
C ILE A 226 8.52 -16.68 0.28
N ASN A 227 9.38 -17.48 -0.34
CA ASN A 227 10.06 -17.06 -1.57
C ASN A 227 9.08 -16.89 -2.73
N GLU A 228 8.09 -17.77 -2.84
CA GLU A 228 7.03 -17.66 -3.85
C GLU A 228 6.19 -16.40 -3.60
N LEU A 229 5.76 -16.16 -2.36
CA LEU A 229 5.01 -14.97 -1.99
C LEU A 229 5.80 -13.66 -2.20
N ILE A 230 7.12 -13.67 -2.05
CA ILE A 230 7.96 -12.49 -2.36
C ILE A 230 7.98 -12.22 -3.88
N THR A 231 8.01 -13.29 -4.68
CA THR A 231 8.01 -13.22 -6.15
C THR A 231 6.68 -12.69 -6.67
N GLU A 232 5.58 -13.24 -6.15
CA GLU A 232 4.20 -12.92 -6.54
C GLU A 232 3.63 -11.70 -5.79
N PHE A 233 4.46 -11.00 -5.01
CA PHE A 233 4.01 -9.97 -4.08
C PHE A 233 3.06 -8.93 -4.70
N ASP A 234 3.38 -8.43 -5.89
CA ASP A 234 2.57 -7.39 -6.54
C ASP A 234 1.27 -7.93 -7.15
N ASN A 235 1.11 -9.25 -7.27
CA ASN A 235 -0.07 -9.88 -7.85
C ASN A 235 -1.20 -10.08 -6.84
N PHE A 236 -0.87 -10.16 -5.53
CA PHE A 236 -1.88 -10.36 -4.48
C PHE A 236 -1.92 -9.21 -3.45
N ILE A 237 -0.92 -8.33 -3.41
CA ILE A 237 -0.88 -7.20 -2.47
C ILE A 237 -1.20 -5.87 -3.16
N ASN A 238 -2.27 -5.27 -2.69
CA ASN A 238 -2.58 -3.86 -2.88
C ASN A 238 -2.04 -3.02 -1.72
N MET A 239 -1.62 -1.79 -2.00
CA MET A 239 -1.14 -0.86 -0.98
C MET A 239 -1.70 0.53 -1.18
N TYR A 240 -2.07 1.17 -0.07
CA TYR A 240 -2.44 2.57 -0.06
C TYR A 240 -2.00 3.22 1.25
N ILE A 241 -2.06 4.54 1.30
CA ILE A 241 -1.81 5.30 2.51
C ILE A 241 -3.18 5.60 3.12
N ASP A 242 -3.35 5.33 4.42
CA ASP A 242 -4.49 5.76 5.25
C ASP A 242 -3.96 6.50 6.48
N ASN A 243 -4.39 7.73 6.72
CA ASN A 243 -3.95 8.57 7.85
C ASN A 243 -2.42 8.51 8.12
N LYS A 244 -1.61 8.81 7.10
CA LYS A 244 -0.13 8.73 7.11
C LYS A 244 0.47 7.34 7.33
N THR A 245 -0.33 6.29 7.47
CA THR A 245 0.08 4.92 7.69
C THR A 245 0.05 4.16 6.36
N LEU A 246 1.02 3.27 6.13
CA LEU A 246 0.97 2.36 5.00
C LEU A 246 0.00 1.23 5.31
N VAL A 247 -0.97 1.01 4.44
CA VAL A 247 -2.00 -0.03 4.56
C VAL A 247 -1.81 -1.05 3.47
N ILE A 248 -1.84 -2.31 3.85
CA ILE A 248 -1.78 -3.47 2.98
C ILE A 248 -3.16 -4.08 2.87
N VAL A 249 -3.56 -4.44 1.66
CA VAL A 249 -4.83 -5.10 1.37
C VAL A 249 -4.63 -6.29 0.44
N TYR A 250 -5.24 -7.42 0.77
CA TYR A 250 -5.23 -8.63 -0.06
C TYR A 250 -6.44 -9.50 0.24
N ASN A 251 -6.82 -10.35 -0.70
CA ASN A 251 -7.82 -11.36 -0.48
C ASN A 251 -7.16 -12.66 0.02
N LYS A 252 -7.61 -13.16 1.17
CA LYS A 252 -7.08 -14.37 1.79
C LYS A 252 -7.36 -15.63 0.97
N SER A 253 -8.50 -15.71 0.29
CA SER A 253 -8.79 -16.86 -0.57
C SER A 253 -7.87 -16.88 -1.77
N GLU A 254 -7.65 -15.73 -2.42
CA GLU A 254 -6.69 -15.61 -3.53
C GLU A 254 -5.28 -15.99 -3.10
N LEU A 255 -4.82 -15.48 -1.95
CA LEU A 255 -3.53 -15.85 -1.34
C LEU A 255 -3.40 -17.37 -1.16
N ARG A 256 -4.41 -18.03 -0.58
CA ARG A 256 -4.37 -19.46 -0.33
C ARG A 256 -4.49 -20.28 -1.61
N ASN A 257 -5.29 -19.81 -2.57
CA ASN A 257 -5.48 -20.44 -3.87
C ASN A 257 -4.22 -20.39 -4.76
N MET A 258 -3.19 -19.63 -4.39
CA MET A 258 -1.86 -19.74 -5.00
C MET A 258 -1.22 -21.11 -4.71
N PHE A 259 -1.51 -21.71 -3.56
CA PHE A 259 -0.83 -22.91 -3.07
C PHE A 259 -1.74 -24.11 -2.86
N PHE A 260 -3.01 -23.87 -2.55
CA PHE A 260 -3.94 -24.90 -2.12
C PHE A 260 -5.17 -24.96 -3.03
N ASP A 261 -5.73 -26.15 -3.21
CA ASP A 261 -6.92 -26.42 -4.04
C ASP A 261 -8.20 -26.62 -3.21
N ASN A 262 -8.25 -26.01 -2.02
CA ASN A 262 -9.45 -26.03 -1.19
C ASN A 262 -10.37 -24.84 -1.53
N GLU A 263 -11.67 -25.01 -1.33
CA GLU A 263 -12.59 -23.88 -1.30
C GLU A 263 -12.38 -23.06 -0.03
N PHE A 264 -11.95 -21.81 -0.19
CA PHE A 264 -11.83 -20.85 0.90
C PHE A 264 -12.86 -19.73 0.75
N ASP A 265 -13.46 -19.34 1.87
CA ASP A 265 -14.29 -18.14 1.93
C ASP A 265 -13.48 -16.92 1.51
N SER A 266 -14.10 -16.05 0.69
CA SER A 266 -13.46 -14.79 0.31
C SER A 266 -13.43 -13.86 1.51
N GLU A 267 -12.21 -13.52 1.96
CA GLU A 267 -11.98 -12.62 3.07
C GLU A 267 -10.97 -11.55 2.66
N LEU A 268 -11.40 -10.29 2.63
CA LEU A 268 -10.52 -9.16 2.38
C LEU A 268 -9.79 -8.77 3.67
N ILE A 269 -8.48 -8.90 3.69
CA ILE A 269 -7.63 -8.55 4.81
C ILE A 269 -7.11 -7.13 4.62
N VAL A 270 -7.28 -6.27 5.63
CA VAL A 270 -6.78 -4.89 5.65
C VAL A 270 -5.87 -4.71 6.86
N ARG A 271 -4.56 -4.49 6.63
CA ARG A 271 -3.55 -4.37 7.68
C ARG A 271 -2.87 -3.01 7.67
N TYR A 272 -2.90 -2.32 8.81
CA TYR A 272 -2.19 -1.06 9.03
C TYR A 272 -0.79 -1.36 9.56
N LEU A 273 0.24 -0.96 8.83
CA LEU A 273 1.63 -1.15 9.24
C LEU A 273 2.06 -0.04 10.21
N LYS A 274 2.42 -0.43 11.43
CA LYS A 274 2.90 0.48 12.49
C LYS A 274 4.41 0.57 12.52
#